data_AF-A0A1G1E4W0-F1
#
_entry.id   AF-A0A1G1E4W0-F1
#
_cell.length_a   1.000
_cell.length_b   1.000
_cell.length_c   1.000
_cell.angle_alpha   90.00
_cell.angle_beta   90.00
_cell.angle_gamma   90.00
#
_symmetry.space_group_name_H-M   'P 1'
#
loop_
_entity.id
_entity.type
_entity.pdbx_description
1 polymer ?
#
loop_
_entity_poly.entity_id
_entity_poly.type
_entity_poly.pdbx_seq_one_letter_code
_entity_poly.pdbx_strand_id
1 'polypeptide(L)'
;MDPTSLATIATSAVALLSPYLEKAGEEFAKSAGSAAWNKAEKLYQAIKAKFAVKFAAREALDNLAKIPEDPDTQAAVCAELKKVMAVDEKFAKQLAGILKEAAEAGVDRVFNTTIYGDVAKLIQIGDVYGDVTIS
;
A
#
# COMPACT_ATOMS: atom_id res chain seq x y z
N MET A 1 1.13 -14.66 -7.87
CA MET A 1 2.08 -13.53 -7.68
C MET A 1 3.29 -14.00 -6.87
N ASP A 2 4.52 -13.60 -7.22
CA ASP A 2 5.75 -14.05 -6.56
C ASP A 2 6.02 -13.32 -5.21
N PRO A 3 6.88 -13.87 -4.32
CA PRO A 3 7.14 -13.29 -3.00
C PRO A 3 7.78 -11.89 -3.03
N THR A 4 8.56 -11.57 -4.07
CA THR A 4 9.21 -10.27 -4.20
C THR A 4 8.19 -9.19 -4.55
N SER A 5 7.28 -9.48 -5.47
CA SER A 5 6.13 -8.63 -5.80
C SER A 5 5.26 -8.35 -4.57
N LEU A 6 4.97 -9.38 -3.77
CA LEU A 6 4.20 -9.23 -2.53
C LEU A 6 4.92 -8.33 -1.52
N ALA A 7 6.25 -8.43 -1.41
CA ALA A 7 7.03 -7.57 -0.54
C ALA A 7 6.98 -6.12 -1.01
N THR A 8 7.16 -5.87 -2.32
CA THR A 8 7.11 -4.52 -2.90
C THR A 8 5.73 -3.87 -2.76
N ILE A 9 4.64 -4.61 -2.94
CA ILE A 9 3.27 -4.09 -2.70
C ILE A 9 3.10 -3.74 -1.22
N ALA A 10 3.56 -4.59 -0.31
CA ALA A 10 3.42 -4.36 1.12
C ALA A 10 4.20 -3.12 1.58
N THR A 11 5.47 -2.96 1.16
CA THR A 11 6.29 -1.80 1.53
C THR A 11 5.72 -0.51 0.94
N SER A 12 5.30 -0.53 -0.32
CA SER A 12 4.67 0.63 -0.98
C SER A 12 3.36 1.03 -0.31
N ALA A 13 2.55 0.04 0.10
CA ALA A 13 1.30 0.30 0.81
C ALA A 13 1.54 0.98 2.16
N VAL A 14 2.51 0.49 2.95
CA VAL A 14 2.86 1.11 4.23
C VAL A 14 3.44 2.52 4.00
N ALA A 15 4.33 2.70 3.03
CA ALA A 15 4.91 4.00 2.70
C ALA A 15 3.85 5.04 2.29
N LEU A 16 2.76 4.63 1.61
CA LEU A 16 1.65 5.53 1.29
C LEU A 16 0.75 5.82 2.50
N LEU A 17 0.59 4.84 3.40
CA LEU A 17 -0.27 4.95 4.57
C LEU A 17 0.34 5.75 5.71
N SER A 18 1.64 5.64 5.97
CA SER A 18 2.31 6.34 7.08
C SER A 18 2.03 7.85 7.10
N PRO A 19 2.33 8.63 6.04
CA PRO A 19 2.03 10.06 6.03
C PRO A 19 0.53 10.37 5.99
N TYR A 20 -0.31 9.44 5.50
CA TYR A 20 -1.76 9.59 5.55
C TYR A 20 -2.28 9.46 6.98
N LEU A 21 -1.81 8.47 7.75
CA LEU A 21 -2.23 8.23 9.13
C LEU A 21 -1.74 9.32 10.08
N GLU A 22 -0.49 9.77 9.90
CA GLU A 22 0.07 10.91 10.62
C GLU A 22 -0.80 12.16 10.41
N LYS A 23 -1.08 12.49 9.15
CA LYS A 23 -1.87 13.68 8.79
C LYS A 23 -3.38 13.54 8.95
N ALA A 24 -3.91 12.33 9.12
CA ALA A 24 -5.31 12.09 9.45
C ALA A 24 -5.55 12.20 10.96
N GLY A 25 -4.51 12.00 11.78
CA GLY A 25 -4.54 12.28 13.21
C GLY A 25 -4.42 13.77 13.54
N GLU A 26 -3.72 14.52 12.68
CA GLU A 26 -3.70 15.99 12.71
C GLU A 26 -4.90 16.54 11.91
N GLU A 27 -5.59 17.59 12.36
CA GLU A 27 -6.77 18.17 11.68
C GLU A 27 -6.43 18.83 10.32
N PHE A 28 -6.03 18.05 9.31
CA PHE A 28 -5.53 18.58 8.06
C PHE A 28 -6.63 18.73 6.99
N ALA A 29 -7.45 19.77 7.13
CA ALA A 29 -8.51 20.12 6.18
C ALA A 29 -8.01 20.49 4.76
N LYS A 30 -6.71 20.69 4.56
CA LYS A 30 -6.13 21.18 3.28
C LYS A 30 -5.67 20.08 2.32
N SER A 31 -5.40 18.85 2.79
CA SER A 31 -4.90 17.75 1.94
C SER A 31 -6.00 16.79 1.48
N ALA A 32 -7.17 16.84 2.11
CA ALA A 32 -8.31 15.97 1.80
C ALA A 32 -8.87 16.09 0.37
N GLY A 33 -8.42 17.08 -0.42
CA GLY A 33 -8.85 17.29 -1.80
C GLY A 33 -7.93 16.70 -2.87
N SER A 34 -6.75 16.18 -2.53
CA SER A 34 -5.80 15.69 -3.55
C SER A 34 -6.15 14.27 -4.02
N ALA A 35 -5.89 13.98 -5.29
CA ALA A 35 -6.11 12.65 -5.84
C ALA A 35 -5.29 11.59 -5.09
N ALA A 36 -4.05 11.91 -4.68
CA ALA A 36 -3.21 11.03 -3.88
C ALA A 36 -3.82 10.71 -2.50
N TRP A 37 -4.43 11.70 -1.83
CA TRP A 37 -5.11 11.49 -0.55
C TRP A 37 -6.28 10.52 -0.66
N ASN A 38 -7.12 10.70 -1.68
CA ASN A 38 -8.25 9.80 -1.95
C ASN A 38 -7.78 8.36 -2.22
N LYS A 39 -6.61 8.18 -2.86
CA LYS A 39 -6.03 6.83 -3.07
C LYS A 39 -5.46 6.25 -1.78
N ALA A 40 -4.79 7.05 -0.95
CA ALA A 40 -4.30 6.60 0.36
C ALA A 40 -5.45 6.19 1.30
N GLU A 41 -6.54 6.95 1.32
CA GLU A 41 -7.76 6.58 2.05
C GLU A 41 -8.36 5.28 1.52
N LYS A 42 -8.52 5.16 0.19
CA LYS A 42 -9.03 3.92 -0.43
C LYS A 42 -8.16 2.71 -0.10
N LEU A 43 -6.83 2.90 -0.08
CA LEU A 43 -5.87 1.88 0.31
C LEU A 43 -6.09 1.47 1.78
N TYR A 44 -6.18 2.45 2.68
CA TYR A 44 -6.41 2.22 4.11
C TYR A 44 -7.70 1.43 4.35
N GLN A 45 -8.82 1.85 3.74
CA GLN A 45 -10.10 1.18 3.90
C GLN A 45 -10.06 -0.26 3.36
N ALA A 46 -9.39 -0.50 2.23
CA ALA A 46 -9.22 -1.84 1.67
C ALA A 46 -8.44 -2.75 2.64
N ILE A 47 -7.34 -2.25 3.20
CA ILE A 47 -6.51 -3.00 4.16
C ILE A 47 -7.28 -3.25 5.45
N LYS A 48 -7.94 -2.23 6.00
CA LYS A 48 -8.76 -2.33 7.21
C LYS A 48 -9.87 -3.36 7.06
N ALA A 49 -10.61 -3.32 5.95
CA ALA A 49 -11.66 -4.30 5.66
C ALA A 49 -11.09 -5.72 5.58
N LYS A 50 -9.91 -5.88 4.96
CA LYS A 50 -9.28 -7.19 4.84
C LYS A 50 -8.68 -7.70 6.16
N PHE A 51 -8.24 -6.79 7.02
CA PHE A 51 -7.66 -7.11 8.32
C PHE A 51 -8.71 -7.32 9.40
N ALA A 52 -9.95 -6.84 9.22
CA ALA A 52 -11.05 -7.02 10.16
C ALA A 52 -11.33 -8.50 10.52
N VAL A 53 -11.03 -9.43 9.61
CA VAL A 53 -11.22 -10.88 9.83
C VAL A 53 -10.05 -11.56 10.56
N LYS A 54 -8.91 -10.88 10.75
CA LYS A 54 -7.70 -11.42 11.39
C LYS A 54 -7.25 -10.52 12.54
N PHE A 55 -7.38 -11.02 13.77
CA PHE A 55 -7.03 -10.25 14.98
C PHE A 55 -5.61 -9.66 14.93
N ALA A 56 -4.59 -10.48 14.63
CA ALA A 56 -3.20 -10.02 14.55
C ALA A 56 -2.98 -8.94 13.48
N ALA A 57 -3.66 -9.05 12.33
CA ALA A 57 -3.58 -8.07 11.26
C ALA A 57 -4.22 -6.74 11.68
N ARG A 58 -5.41 -6.82 12.30
CA ARG A 58 -6.10 -5.65 12.86
C ARG A 58 -5.24 -4.93 13.90
N GLU A 59 -4.65 -5.67 14.83
CA GLU A 59 -3.78 -5.10 15.86
C GLU A 59 -2.55 -4.40 15.24
N ALA A 60 -1.91 -5.01 14.24
CA ALA A 60 -0.80 -4.39 13.53
C ALA A 60 -1.19 -3.05 12.88
N LEU A 61 -2.37 -3.00 12.24
CA LEU A 61 -2.87 -1.77 11.62
C LEU A 61 -3.25 -0.71 12.66
N ASP A 62 -3.86 -1.11 13.77
CA ASP A 62 -4.21 -0.20 14.87
C ASP A 62 -2.94 0.38 15.53
N ASN A 63 -1.86 -0.40 15.62
CA ASN A 63 -0.57 0.07 16.13
C ASN A 63 0.11 1.05 15.15
N LEU A 64 0.09 0.75 13.84
CA LEU A 64 0.59 1.69 12.83
C LEU A 64 -0.19 3.01 12.84
N ALA A 65 -1.50 2.98 13.07
CA ALA A 65 -2.30 4.19 13.18
C ALA A 65 -1.94 5.06 14.39
N LYS A 66 -1.36 4.47 15.45
CA LYS A 66 -0.91 5.22 16.64
C LYS A 66 0.49 5.78 16.47
N ILE A 67 1.39 5.04 15.82
CA ILE A 67 2.80 5.42 15.64
C ILE A 67 3.22 5.16 14.18
N PRO A 68 2.77 5.99 13.21
CA PRO A 68 2.94 5.71 11.77
C PRO A 68 4.38 5.68 11.28
N GLU A 69 5.29 6.33 12.00
CA GLU A 69 6.72 6.42 11.70
C GLU A 69 7.55 5.30 12.35
N ASP A 70 6.96 4.50 13.25
CA ASP A 70 7.69 3.46 13.96
C ASP A 70 8.03 2.28 13.02
N PRO A 71 9.32 1.95 12.83
CA PRO A 71 9.74 0.88 11.91
C PRO A 71 9.16 -0.49 12.26
N ASP A 72 8.93 -0.78 13.55
CA ASP A 72 8.41 -2.07 13.99
C ASP A 72 6.92 -2.21 13.65
N THR A 73 6.12 -1.16 13.84
CA THR A 73 4.71 -1.16 13.40
C THR A 73 4.58 -1.26 11.88
N GLN A 74 5.45 -0.57 11.13
CA GLN A 74 5.50 -0.66 9.67
C GLN A 74 5.86 -2.08 9.21
N ALA A 75 6.86 -2.70 9.85
CA ALA A 75 7.27 -4.07 9.56
C ALA A 75 6.16 -5.07 9.88
N ALA A 76 5.42 -4.87 10.97
CA ALA A 76 4.30 -5.73 11.36
C ALA A 76 3.16 -5.70 10.33
N VAL A 77 2.76 -4.51 9.87
CA VAL A 77 1.74 -4.37 8.80
C VAL A 77 2.24 -4.98 7.49
N CYS A 78 3.51 -4.76 7.13
CA CYS A 78 4.11 -5.40 5.96
C CYS A 78 4.05 -6.94 6.04
N ALA A 79 4.35 -7.51 7.21
CA ALA A 79 4.31 -8.96 7.40
C ALA A 79 2.89 -9.52 7.24
N GLU A 80 1.89 -8.86 7.82
CA GLU A 80 0.49 -9.29 7.73
C GLU A 80 -0.08 -9.09 6.32
N LEU A 81 0.28 -8.00 5.64
CA LEU A 81 -0.07 -7.79 4.23
C LEU A 81 0.45 -8.92 3.35
N LYS A 82 1.73 -9.30 3.48
CA LYS A 82 2.31 -10.42 2.72
C LYS A 82 1.55 -11.72 2.95
N LYS A 83 1.24 -12.06 4.21
CA LYS A 83 0.48 -13.27 4.56
C LYS A 83 -0.92 -13.27 3.95
N VAL A 84 -1.61 -12.14 3.99
CA VAL A 84 -2.96 -12.01 3.43
C VAL A 84 -2.94 -12.11 1.91
N MET A 85 -2.02 -11.39 1.25
CA MET A 85 -1.89 -11.40 -0.21
C MET A 85 -1.41 -12.74 -0.77
N ALA A 86 -0.61 -13.49 -0.01
CA ALA A 86 -0.19 -14.84 -0.39
C ALA A 86 -1.37 -15.82 -0.49
N VAL A 87 -2.43 -15.58 0.30
CA VAL A 87 -3.66 -16.40 0.29
C VAL A 87 -4.72 -15.81 -0.64
N ASP A 88 -4.75 -14.49 -0.78
CA ASP A 88 -5.69 -13.77 -1.63
C ASP A 88 -4.97 -12.92 -2.68
N GLU A 89 -4.72 -13.55 -3.83
CA GLU A 89 -4.09 -12.89 -4.97
C GLU A 89 -4.98 -11.77 -5.55
N LYS A 90 -6.30 -11.85 -5.43
CA LYS A 90 -7.21 -10.78 -5.88
C LYS A 90 -7.00 -9.52 -5.05
N PHE A 91 -6.82 -9.69 -3.74
CA PHE A 91 -6.47 -8.58 -2.85
C PHE A 91 -5.09 -7.99 -3.20
N ALA A 92 -4.10 -8.83 -3.50
CA ALA A 92 -2.78 -8.36 -3.95
C ALA A 92 -2.87 -7.47 -5.21
N LYS A 93 -3.62 -7.92 -6.22
CA LYS A 93 -3.87 -7.17 -7.46
C LYS A 93 -4.63 -5.87 -7.21
N GLN A 94 -5.59 -5.87 -6.29
CA GLN A 94 -6.32 -4.67 -5.90
C GLN A 94 -5.37 -3.63 -5.28
N LEU A 95 -4.50 -4.02 -4.35
CA LEU A 95 -3.54 -3.10 -3.72
C LEU A 95 -2.54 -2.55 -4.75
N ALA A 96 -2.02 -3.41 -5.62
CA ALA A 96 -1.13 -2.99 -6.71
C ALA A 96 -1.79 -1.95 -7.62
N GLY A 97 -3.07 -2.14 -7.97
CA GLY A 97 -3.85 -1.18 -8.76
C GLY A 97 -4.01 0.17 -8.05
N ILE A 98 -4.36 0.18 -6.77
CA ILE A 98 -4.49 1.42 -5.99
C ILE A 98 -3.15 2.15 -5.90
N LEU A 99 -2.05 1.42 -5.69
CA LEU A 99 -0.69 1.99 -5.63
C LEU A 99 -0.25 2.59 -6.98
N LYS A 100 -0.56 1.91 -8.09
CA LYS A 100 -0.29 2.42 -9.43
C LYS A 100 -1.08 3.71 -9.70
N GLU A 101 -2.37 3.71 -9.40
CA GLU A 101 -3.21 4.90 -9.53
C GLU A 101 -2.74 6.04 -8.63
N ALA A 102 -2.24 5.75 -7.43
CA ALA A 102 -1.64 6.74 -6.55
C ALA A 102 -0.38 7.34 -7.19
N ALA A 103 0.53 6.49 -7.67
CA ALA A 103 1.76 6.88 -8.38
C ALA A 103 1.48 7.80 -9.57
N GLU A 104 0.51 7.44 -10.40
CA GLU A 104 0.09 8.19 -11.60
C GLU A 104 -0.62 9.51 -11.25
N ALA A 105 -1.32 9.58 -10.12
CA ALA A 105 -2.04 10.77 -9.67
C ALA A 105 -1.13 11.92 -9.20
N GLY A 106 0.19 11.78 -9.34
CA GLY A 106 1.16 12.75 -8.84
C GLY A 106 1.24 12.66 -7.32
N VAL A 107 1.88 11.58 -6.85
CA VAL A 107 2.29 11.45 -5.46
C VAL A 107 3.21 12.64 -5.15
N ASP A 108 2.64 13.66 -4.51
CA ASP A 108 3.30 14.93 -4.18
C ASP A 108 4.62 14.69 -3.43
N ARG A 109 5.51 15.69 -3.31
CA ARG A 109 6.77 15.54 -2.53
C ARG A 109 6.56 15.00 -1.10
N VAL A 110 5.38 15.25 -0.55
CA VAL A 110 4.89 14.74 0.75
C VAL A 110 4.85 13.22 0.83
N PHE A 111 4.62 12.55 -0.29
CA PHE A 111 4.41 11.11 -0.36
C PHE A 111 5.53 10.39 -1.14
N ASN A 112 6.57 11.07 -1.69
CA ASN A 112 7.59 10.35 -2.48
C ASN A 112 9.05 10.85 -2.50
N THR A 113 9.94 9.85 -2.36
CA THR A 113 11.02 9.53 -3.33
C THR A 113 11.12 8.00 -3.57
N THR A 114 10.69 7.16 -2.61
CA THR A 114 10.81 5.68 -2.65
C THR A 114 9.64 4.93 -3.33
N ILE A 115 8.39 5.41 -3.18
CA ILE A 115 7.20 4.74 -3.74
C ILE A 115 7.31 4.64 -5.26
N TYR A 116 7.78 5.69 -5.96
CA TYR A 116 7.80 5.70 -7.44
C TYR A 116 8.63 4.55 -8.02
N GLY A 117 9.81 4.28 -7.46
CA GLY A 117 10.70 3.22 -7.91
C GLY A 117 10.11 1.82 -7.68
N ASP A 118 9.47 1.61 -6.53
CA ASP A 118 8.84 0.35 -6.18
C ASP A 118 7.59 0.06 -7.02
N VAL A 119 6.73 1.04 -7.28
CA VAL A 119 5.55 0.83 -8.16
C VAL A 119 5.95 0.68 -9.62
N ALA A 120 7.00 1.37 -10.08
CA ALA A 120 7.53 1.17 -11.43
C ALA A 120 8.01 -0.28 -11.62
N LYS A 121 8.64 -0.86 -10.60
CA LYS A 121 9.03 -2.28 -10.59
C LYS A 121 7.83 -3.23 -10.65
N LEU A 122 6.71 -2.88 -9.98
CA LEU A 122 5.47 -3.67 -10.05
C LEU A 122 4.83 -3.64 -11.44
N ILE A 123 4.86 -2.50 -12.14
CA ILE A 123 4.37 -2.39 -13.52
C ILE A 123 5.19 -3.30 -14.43
N GLN A 124 6.52 -3.29 -14.27
CA GLN A 124 7.43 -4.12 -15.05
C GLN A 124 7.26 -5.62 -14.80
N ILE A 125 6.86 -6.02 -13.58
CA ILE A 125 6.56 -7.42 -13.26
C ILE A 125 5.18 -7.86 -13.80
N GLY A 126 4.20 -6.94 -13.83
CA GLY A 126 2.86 -7.20 -14.39
C GLY A 126 2.86 -7.47 -15.89
N ASP A 127 3.73 -6.80 -16.65
CA ASP A 127 3.86 -7.00 -18.11
C ASP A 127 4.51 -8.33 -18.49
N VAL A 128 5.30 -8.95 -17.61
CA VAL A 128 5.99 -10.23 -17.91
C VAL A 128 5.01 -11.42 -17.95
N TYR A 129 3.79 -11.26 -17.42
CA TYR A 129 2.74 -12.27 -17.47
C TYR A 129 1.75 -12.09 -18.64
N GLY A 130 1.89 -11.04 -19.46
CA GLY A 130 1.09 -10.80 -20.65
C GLY A 130 1.79 -11.28 -21.91
N ASP A 131 1.49 -12.52 -22.32
CA ASP A 131 1.69 -13.07 -23.67
C ASP A 131 3.04 -12.78 -24.35
N VAL A 132 4.07 -13.56 -24.02
CA VAL A 132 5.19 -13.76 -24.96
C VAL A 132 4.72 -14.75 -26.03
N THR A 133 3.88 -14.29 -26.96
CA THR A 133 3.80 -14.95 -28.27
C THR A 133 5.11 -14.65 -28.97
N ILE A 134 6.07 -15.58 -28.84
CA ILE A 134 7.25 -15.61 -29.70
C ILE A 134 6.73 -15.93 -31.10
N SER A 135 6.68 -14.93 -31.99
CA SER A 135 6.51 -15.12 -33.43
C SER A 135 7.85 -14.99 -34.13
#